data_AF-A0A4Q2EKV8-F1
#
_entry.id   AF-A0A4Q2EKV8-F1
#
_cell.length_a   1.000
_cell.length_b   1.000
_cell.length_c   1.000
_cell.angle_alpha   90.00
_cell.angle_beta   90.00
_cell.angle_gamma   90.00
#
_symmetry.space_group_name_H-M   'P 1'
#
loop_
_entity.id
_entity.type
_entity.pdbx_description
1 polymer ?
#
loop_
_entity_poly.entity_id
_entity_poly.type
_entity_poly.pdbx_seq_one_letter_code
_entity_poly.pdbx_strand_id
1 'polypeptide(L)'
;MTRLPIDLSAAIVSAGYFPEFVAATVLQAVDDESVVASLVHHEATFNAHELHRHITVLVLTPTRFIVAHTDDGDQPGHPQALTTVETLGVSKITSVALTQVAANPERFGRGDHSITEAWLVVNWGAMRRVEIEPATCGDPQCEADHGLTAQDVSDDLTVRMSVAADGEEAVSSLIAFASALQRAAA
;
A
#
# COMPACT_ATOMS: atom_id res chain seq x y z
N MET A 1 18.08 15.67 17.19
CA MET A 1 16.97 14.68 17.19
C MET A 1 16.22 14.89 15.89
N THR A 2 16.37 13.97 14.95
CA THR A 2 15.58 13.95 13.72
C THR A 2 14.10 13.85 14.11
N ARG A 3 13.22 14.62 13.46
CA ARG A 3 11.77 14.54 13.64
C ARG A 3 11.17 14.19 12.29
N LEU A 4 10.07 13.44 12.30
CA LEU A 4 9.29 13.20 11.09
C LEU A 4 8.77 14.53 10.53
N PRO A 5 8.58 14.65 9.21
CA PRO A 5 7.87 15.78 8.62
C PRO A 5 6.53 16.03 9.33
N ILE A 6 6.13 17.30 9.36
CA ILE A 6 4.91 17.70 10.07
C ILE A 6 3.66 17.04 9.48
N ASP A 7 3.60 16.91 8.16
CA ASP A 7 2.47 16.31 7.45
C ASP A 7 2.36 14.80 7.75
N LEU A 8 3.50 14.09 7.76
CA LEU A 8 3.52 12.67 8.15
C LEU A 8 3.11 12.48 9.61
N SER A 9 3.61 13.34 10.50
CA SER A 9 3.24 13.30 11.93
C SER A 9 1.74 13.57 12.13
N ALA A 10 1.19 14.55 11.41
CA ALA A 10 -0.23 14.88 11.44
C ALA A 10 -1.09 13.74 10.90
N ALA A 11 -0.67 13.10 9.80
CA ALA A 11 -1.36 11.95 9.23
C ALA A 11 -1.40 10.75 10.19
N ILE A 12 -0.28 10.45 10.87
CA ILE A 12 -0.21 9.39 11.90
C ILE A 12 -1.15 9.71 13.07
N VAL A 13 -1.17 10.96 13.53
CA VAL A 13 -2.09 11.39 14.61
C VAL A 13 -3.55 11.30 14.16
N SER A 14 -3.86 11.70 12.92
CA SER A 14 -5.22 11.63 12.37
C SER A 14 -5.73 10.21 12.22
N ALA A 15 -4.85 9.24 11.94
CA ALA A 15 -5.21 7.82 11.88
C ALA A 15 -5.62 7.25 13.26
N GLY A 16 -5.16 7.85 14.35
CA GLY A 16 -5.68 7.60 15.70
C GLY A 16 -5.34 6.24 16.32
N TYR A 17 -4.41 5.48 15.73
CA TYR A 17 -4.02 4.15 16.17
C TYR A 17 -2.57 4.14 16.69
N PHE A 18 -2.41 4.17 18.02
CA PHE A 18 -1.12 4.24 18.74
C PHE A 18 -0.11 5.24 18.14
N PRO A 19 -0.48 6.52 17.93
CA PRO A 19 0.29 7.45 17.11
C PRO A 19 1.72 7.70 17.60
N GLU A 20 1.95 7.70 18.92
CA GLU A 20 3.28 7.90 19.51
C GLU A 20 4.19 6.70 19.25
N PHE A 21 3.65 5.49 19.34
CA PHE A 21 4.38 4.25 19.06
C PHE A 21 4.69 4.11 17.57
N VAL A 22 3.71 4.38 16.72
CA VAL A 22 3.89 4.40 15.25
C VAL A 22 4.92 5.44 14.85
N ALA A 23 4.79 6.69 15.32
CA ALA A 23 5.74 7.75 14.98
C ALA A 23 7.16 7.44 15.47
N ALA A 24 7.32 6.89 16.67
CA ALA A 24 8.63 6.48 17.19
C ALA A 24 9.25 5.37 16.33
N THR A 25 8.46 4.37 15.93
CA THR A 25 8.93 3.25 15.12
C THR A 25 9.30 3.68 13.70
N VAL A 26 8.47 4.52 13.06
CA VAL A 26 8.75 5.09 11.74
C VAL A 26 9.99 5.99 11.78
N LEU A 27 10.13 6.81 12.82
CA LEU A 27 11.31 7.66 12.99
C LEU A 27 12.59 6.83 13.14
N GLN A 28 12.54 5.73 13.91
CA GLN A 28 13.66 4.80 14.04
C GLN A 28 13.99 4.13 12.70
N ALA A 29 13.00 3.78 11.89
CA ALA A 29 13.21 3.15 10.58
C ALA A 29 13.83 4.10 9.55
N VAL A 30 13.39 5.36 9.54
CA VAL A 30 13.92 6.42 8.67
C VAL A 30 15.35 6.78 9.06
N ASP A 31 15.62 6.85 10.36
CA ASP A 31 16.91 7.23 10.96
C ASP A 31 17.40 8.62 10.50
N ASP A 32 18.53 8.70 9.77
CA ASP A 32 19.17 9.95 9.36
C ASP A 32 18.77 10.44 7.96
N GLU A 33 17.97 9.66 7.22
CA GLU A 33 17.50 10.05 5.90
C GLU A 33 16.32 11.03 5.92
N SER A 34 16.24 11.87 4.89
CA SER A 34 15.08 12.72 4.68
C SER A 34 13.92 11.92 4.09
N VAL A 35 12.70 12.17 4.56
CA VAL A 35 11.48 11.68 3.93
C VAL A 35 11.20 12.48 2.64
N VAL A 36 11.17 11.80 1.51
CA VAL A 36 10.85 12.36 0.18
C VAL A 36 9.35 12.38 -0.06
N ALA A 37 8.67 11.29 0.28
CA ALA A 37 7.23 11.16 0.23
C ALA A 37 6.76 10.17 1.30
N SER A 38 5.53 10.32 1.76
CA SER A 38 4.94 9.39 2.72
C SER A 38 3.44 9.27 2.52
N LEU A 39 2.89 8.13 2.92
CA LEU A 39 1.45 7.87 2.95
C LEU A 39 1.10 7.12 4.23
N VAL A 40 -0.02 7.49 4.85
CA VAL A 40 -0.60 6.72 5.97
C VAL A 40 -1.89 6.12 5.47
N HIS A 41 -1.96 4.80 5.49
CA HIS A 41 -3.16 4.03 5.19
C HIS A 41 -3.70 3.44 6.48
N HIS A 42 -4.99 3.65 6.75
CA HIS A 42 -5.66 3.09 7.92
C HIS A 42 -6.83 2.25 7.43
N GLU A 43 -6.82 0.98 7.77
CA GLU A 43 -7.91 0.06 7.45
C GLU A 43 -8.60 -0.37 8.75
N ALA A 44 -9.92 -0.34 8.72
CA ALA A 44 -10.77 -0.84 9.79
C ALA A 44 -11.53 -2.05 9.26
N THR A 45 -11.10 -3.23 9.66
CA THR A 45 -11.72 -4.49 9.23
C THR A 45 -12.63 -5.00 10.34
N PHE A 46 -13.91 -5.19 10.03
CA PHE A 46 -14.84 -5.84 10.94
C PHE A 46 -14.85 -7.34 10.66
N ASN A 47 -14.46 -8.15 11.63
CA ASN A 47 -14.79 -9.58 11.62
C ASN A 47 -16.07 -9.80 12.45
N ALA A 48 -16.65 -11.01 12.43
CA ALA A 48 -17.94 -11.29 13.06
C ALA A 48 -18.01 -11.02 14.58
N HIS A 49 -16.87 -10.81 15.26
CA HIS A 49 -16.80 -10.64 16.71
C HIS A 49 -15.91 -9.47 17.17
N GLU A 50 -15.04 -8.92 16.31
CA GLU A 50 -14.02 -7.93 16.68
C GLU A 50 -13.72 -6.94 15.54
N LEU A 51 -13.37 -5.71 15.93
CA LEU A 51 -12.89 -4.66 15.04
C LEU A 51 -11.35 -4.69 15.06
N HIS A 52 -10.74 -5.08 13.95
CA HIS A 52 -9.29 -4.98 13.75
C HIS A 52 -8.98 -3.65 13.10
N ARG A 53 -8.13 -2.86 13.75
CA ARG A 53 -7.63 -1.61 13.20
C ARG A 53 -6.15 -1.80 12.94
N HIS A 54 -5.75 -1.65 11.69
CA HIS A 54 -4.35 -1.65 11.36
C HIS A 54 -3.99 -0.38 10.59
N ILE A 55 -2.76 0.05 10.78
CA ILE A 55 -2.20 1.23 10.12
C ILE A 55 -0.94 0.82 9.38
N THR A 56 -0.85 1.21 8.12
CA THR A 56 0.33 1.02 7.29
C THR A 56 0.88 2.39 6.92
N VAL A 57 2.10 2.68 7.38
CA VAL A 57 2.84 3.89 7.02
C VAL A 57 3.87 3.54 5.95
N LEU A 58 3.72 4.18 4.79
CA LEU A 58 4.66 4.08 3.68
C LEU A 58 5.57 5.30 3.69
N VAL A 59 6.87 5.07 3.59
CA VAL A 59 7.87 6.15 3.53
C VAL A 59 8.84 5.89 2.39
N LEU A 60 9.02 6.89 1.53
CA LEU A 60 10.05 6.94 0.52
C LEU A 60 11.17 7.87 0.98
N THR A 61 12.40 7.38 1.01
CA THR A 61 13.63 8.15 1.20
C THR A 61 14.41 8.19 -0.12
N PRO A 62 15.55 8.92 -0.21
CA PRO A 62 16.38 8.91 -1.42
C PRO A 62 16.88 7.51 -1.82
N THR A 63 17.03 6.59 -0.85
CA THR A 63 17.63 5.27 -1.10
C THR A 63 16.71 4.10 -0.77
N ARG A 64 15.68 4.30 0.05
CA ARG A 64 14.84 3.23 0.60
C ARG A 64 13.35 3.49 0.43
N PHE A 65 12.61 2.42 0.24
CA PHE A 65 11.17 2.34 0.46
C PHE A 65 10.95 1.56 1.77
N ILE A 66 10.21 2.16 2.70
CA ILE A 66 9.97 1.63 4.04
C ILE A 66 8.46 1.44 4.20
N VAL A 67 8.07 0.27 4.66
CA VAL A 67 6.68 -0.09 4.99
C VAL A 67 6.63 -0.44 6.46
N ALA A 68 5.94 0.37 7.26
CA ALA A 68 5.71 0.09 8.67
C ALA A 68 4.24 -0.25 8.87
N HIS A 69 3.95 -1.50 9.22
CA HIS A 69 2.61 -1.99 9.46
C HIS A 69 2.40 -2.25 10.95
N THR A 70 1.40 -1.62 11.55
CA THR A 70 1.04 -1.78 12.96
C THR A 70 -0.35 -2.37 13.11
N ASP A 71 -0.47 -3.44 13.88
CA ASP A 71 -1.71 -4.17 14.17
C ASP A 71 -1.78 -4.55 15.67
N ASP A 72 -2.94 -5.08 16.10
CA ASP A 72 -3.17 -5.58 17.45
C ASP A 72 -2.36 -6.85 17.72
N GLY A 73 -2.03 -7.10 18.99
CA GLY A 73 -1.40 -8.33 19.44
C GLY A 73 -2.35 -9.36 20.00
N ASP A 74 -1.98 -10.63 19.84
CA ASP A 74 -2.84 -11.78 20.17
C ASP A 74 -2.89 -12.14 21.66
N GLN A 75 -2.33 -11.32 22.57
CA GLN A 75 -2.22 -11.68 23.99
C GLN A 75 -3.51 -11.37 24.77
N PRO A 76 -4.24 -12.39 25.27
CA PRO A 76 -5.50 -12.15 25.97
C PRO A 76 -5.30 -11.35 27.26
N GLY A 77 -6.11 -10.31 27.46
CA GLY A 77 -6.12 -9.48 28.67
C GLY A 77 -5.01 -8.43 28.74
N HIS A 78 -4.16 -8.32 27.72
CA HIS A 78 -3.09 -7.33 27.65
C HIS A 78 -3.11 -6.63 26.28
N PRO A 79 -3.51 -5.34 26.22
CA PRO A 79 -3.43 -4.57 24.98
C PRO A 79 -1.98 -4.53 24.47
N GLN A 80 -1.78 -4.99 23.25
CA GLN A 80 -0.48 -4.99 22.58
C GLN A 80 -0.66 -4.43 21.16
N ALA A 81 0.32 -3.69 20.71
CA ALA A 81 0.46 -3.26 19.32
C ALA A 81 1.77 -3.81 18.79
N LEU A 82 1.74 -4.45 17.62
CA LEU A 82 2.92 -4.98 16.95
C LEU A 82 3.18 -4.15 15.72
N THR A 83 4.40 -3.63 15.57
CA THR A 83 4.82 -3.00 14.32
C THR A 83 5.86 -3.85 13.63
N THR A 84 5.58 -4.24 12.39
CA THR A 84 6.56 -4.83 11.48
C THR A 84 7.06 -3.74 10.54
N VAL A 85 8.37 -3.58 10.44
CA VAL A 85 9.00 -2.64 9.49
C VAL A 85 9.76 -3.41 8.45
N GLU A 86 9.35 -3.26 7.19
CA GLU A 86 10.07 -3.74 6.03
C GLU A 86 10.80 -2.58 5.37
N THR A 87 12.06 -2.80 5.01
CA THR A 87 12.92 -1.78 4.41
C THR A 87 13.58 -2.34 3.17
N LEU A 88 13.41 -1.63 2.06
CA LEU A 88 13.80 -2.07 0.75
C LEU A 88 14.64 -0.99 0.10
N GLY A 89 15.75 -1.36 -0.55
CA GLY A 89 16.40 -0.44 -1.46
C GLY A 89 15.44 -0.13 -2.61
N VAL A 90 15.29 1.15 -2.99
CA VAL A 90 14.36 1.53 -4.08
C VAL A 90 14.68 0.76 -5.37
N SER A 91 15.97 0.47 -5.62
CA SER A 91 16.44 -0.32 -6.76
C SER A 91 16.03 -1.81 -6.72
N LYS A 92 15.38 -2.29 -5.66
CA LYS A 92 14.85 -3.65 -5.53
C LYS A 92 13.37 -3.75 -5.88
N ILE A 93 12.69 -2.62 -6.02
CA ILE A 93 11.30 -2.58 -6.48
C ILE A 93 11.29 -3.03 -7.94
N THR A 94 10.50 -4.06 -8.23
CA THR A 94 10.38 -4.66 -9.56
C THR A 94 9.22 -4.05 -10.35
N SER A 95 8.17 -3.61 -9.69
CA SER A 95 7.02 -2.96 -10.33
C SER A 95 6.27 -2.04 -9.37
N VAL A 96 5.76 -0.92 -9.90
CA VAL A 96 4.89 0.02 -9.20
C VAL A 96 3.72 0.38 -10.12
N ALA A 97 2.54 -0.18 -9.84
CA ALA A 97 1.32 0.06 -10.61
C ALA A 97 0.36 0.96 -9.83
N LEU A 98 -0.10 2.03 -10.48
CA LEU A 98 -1.16 2.89 -9.95
C LEU A 98 -2.38 2.78 -10.88
N THR A 99 -3.52 2.45 -10.30
CA THR A 99 -4.81 2.49 -11.01
C THR A 99 -5.72 3.54 -10.39
N GLN A 100 -6.50 4.22 -11.22
CA GLN A 100 -7.39 5.30 -10.81
C GLN A 100 -8.77 5.12 -11.48
N VAL A 101 -9.82 5.42 -10.73
CA VAL A 101 -11.21 5.41 -11.19
C VAL A 101 -11.72 6.85 -11.22
N ALA A 102 -12.18 7.30 -12.38
CA ALA A 102 -12.76 8.62 -12.56
C ALA A 102 -14.28 8.55 -12.67
N ALA A 103 -14.99 9.43 -11.98
CA ALA A 103 -16.39 9.72 -12.26
C ALA A 103 -16.50 10.68 -13.45
N ASN A 104 -17.50 10.44 -14.31
CA ASN A 104 -17.75 11.23 -15.54
C ASN A 104 -16.48 11.43 -16.39
N PRO A 105 -15.77 10.36 -16.80
CA PRO A 105 -14.49 10.47 -17.50
C PRO A 105 -14.60 11.23 -18.84
N GLU A 106 -15.77 11.26 -19.47
CA GLU A 106 -16.03 12.05 -20.68
C GLU A 106 -15.95 13.57 -20.45
N ARG A 107 -15.97 14.00 -19.19
CA ARG A 107 -15.86 15.40 -18.74
C ARG A 107 -14.53 15.68 -18.04
N PHE A 108 -13.58 14.75 -18.05
CA PHE A 108 -12.32 14.94 -17.33
C PHE A 108 -11.59 16.21 -17.80
N GLY A 109 -11.24 17.09 -16.85
CA GLY A 109 -10.67 18.41 -17.12
C GLY A 109 -11.67 19.49 -17.50
N ARG A 110 -12.99 19.20 -17.53
CA ARG A 110 -14.05 20.14 -17.94
C ARG A 110 -15.33 19.94 -17.12
N GLY A 111 -15.70 20.91 -16.29
CA GLY A 111 -16.89 20.79 -15.45
C GLY A 111 -16.67 19.79 -14.32
N ASP A 112 -17.74 19.14 -13.84
CA ASP A 112 -17.68 18.23 -12.70
C ASP A 112 -17.06 16.87 -13.07
N HIS A 113 -15.83 16.64 -12.61
CA HIS A 113 -15.05 15.42 -12.77
C HIS A 113 -14.17 15.23 -11.54
N SER A 114 -13.94 13.98 -11.13
CA SER A 114 -13.07 13.67 -9.99
C SER A 114 -12.52 12.25 -10.09
N ILE A 115 -11.36 12.01 -9.47
CA ILE A 115 -10.90 10.66 -9.17
C ILE A 115 -11.62 10.20 -7.92
N THR A 116 -12.45 9.17 -8.04
CA THR A 116 -13.26 8.65 -6.94
C THR A 116 -12.54 7.58 -6.14
N GLU A 117 -11.54 6.94 -6.73
CA GLU A 117 -10.81 5.83 -6.13
C GLU A 117 -9.45 5.66 -6.81
N ALA A 118 -8.46 5.22 -6.04
CA ALA A 118 -7.17 4.82 -6.55
C ALA A 118 -6.62 3.63 -5.75
N TRP A 119 -5.82 2.80 -6.40
CA TRP A 119 -5.03 1.79 -5.70
C TRP A 119 -3.62 1.67 -6.27
N LEU A 120 -2.67 1.47 -5.36
CA LEU A 120 -1.25 1.29 -5.59
C LEU A 120 -0.92 -0.17 -5.32
N VAL A 121 -0.25 -0.81 -6.29
CA VAL A 121 0.36 -2.13 -6.13
C VAL A 121 1.88 -1.97 -6.27
N VAL A 122 2.63 -2.47 -5.30
CA VAL A 122 4.09 -2.44 -5.29
C VAL A 122 4.62 -3.85 -5.15
N ASN A 123 5.57 -4.20 -6.02
CA ASN A 123 6.21 -5.51 -6.05
C ASN A 123 7.72 -5.37 -5.93
N TRP A 124 8.31 -6.24 -5.12
CA TRP A 124 9.76 -6.38 -4.88
C TRP A 124 10.18 -7.85 -4.70
N GLY A 125 9.24 -8.79 -4.77
CA GLY A 125 9.48 -10.23 -4.80
C GLY A 125 9.80 -10.85 -3.43
N ALA A 126 9.27 -10.30 -2.34
CA ALA A 126 9.38 -10.95 -1.03
C ALA A 126 8.49 -12.19 -0.95
N MET A 127 7.29 -12.13 -1.55
CA MET A 127 6.39 -13.27 -1.66
C MET A 127 6.19 -13.62 -3.14
N ARG A 128 6.50 -14.86 -3.51
CA ARG A 128 6.23 -15.38 -4.86
C ARG A 128 5.27 -16.55 -4.79
N ARG A 129 4.11 -16.40 -5.41
CA ARG A 129 3.15 -17.50 -5.60
C ARG A 129 2.98 -17.75 -7.09
N VAL A 130 3.24 -19.00 -7.50
CA VAL A 130 3.06 -19.44 -8.88
C VAL A 130 1.85 -20.35 -8.94
N GLU A 131 0.82 -19.94 -9.68
CA GLU A 131 -0.32 -20.78 -10.02
C GLU A 131 -0.06 -21.47 -11.35
N ILE A 132 -0.24 -22.79 -11.37
CA ILE A 132 0.05 -23.62 -12.55
C ILE A 132 -1.20 -24.44 -12.86
N GLU A 133 -1.67 -24.31 -14.10
CA GLU A 133 -2.85 -25.01 -14.60
C GLU A 133 -2.57 -25.64 -15.97
N PRO A 134 -3.30 -26.70 -16.36
CA PRO A 134 -3.25 -27.22 -17.73
C PRO A 134 -3.61 -26.12 -18.73
N ALA A 135 -2.75 -25.92 -19.73
CA ALA A 135 -3.07 -25.00 -20.80
C ALA A 135 -4.27 -25.55 -21.60
N THR A 136 -5.22 -24.67 -21.92
CA THR A 136 -6.39 -25.01 -22.74
C THR A 136 -6.34 -24.26 -24.06
N CYS A 137 -6.94 -24.84 -25.09
CA CYS A 137 -7.29 -24.10 -26.30
C CYS A 137 -8.80 -23.86 -26.31
N GLY A 138 -9.27 -22.81 -27.00
CA GLY A 138 -10.69 -22.46 -27.05
C GLY A 138 -11.60 -23.47 -27.78
N ASP A 139 -11.06 -24.63 -28.17
CA ASP A 139 -11.80 -25.74 -28.77
C ASP A 139 -12.23 -26.75 -27.68
N PRO A 140 -13.54 -26.87 -27.38
CA PRO A 140 -14.04 -27.77 -26.34
C PRO A 140 -13.93 -29.26 -26.70
N GLN A 141 -13.50 -29.61 -27.92
CA GLN A 141 -13.30 -31.00 -28.36
C GLN A 141 -11.82 -31.37 -28.52
N CYS A 142 -10.90 -30.47 -28.16
CA CYS A 142 -9.48 -30.76 -28.25
C CYS A 142 -9.02 -31.63 -27.06
N GLU A 143 -8.44 -32.79 -27.36
CA GLU A 143 -7.82 -33.69 -26.37
C GLU A 143 -6.28 -33.61 -26.36
N ALA A 144 -5.71 -32.62 -27.07
CA ALA A 144 -4.25 -32.47 -27.15
C ALA A 144 -3.67 -31.94 -25.83
N ASP A 145 -2.48 -32.44 -25.45
CA ASP A 145 -1.70 -31.88 -24.35
C ASP A 145 -1.04 -30.57 -24.80
N HIS A 146 -1.51 -29.45 -24.24
CA HIS A 146 -0.97 -28.12 -24.51
C HIS A 146 0.09 -27.68 -23.48
N GLY A 147 0.49 -28.58 -22.58
CA GLY A 147 1.40 -28.28 -21.48
C GLY A 147 0.73 -27.52 -20.35
N LEU A 148 1.51 -26.70 -19.66
CA LEU A 148 1.08 -25.96 -18.47
C LEU A 148 1.18 -24.45 -18.73
N THR A 149 0.16 -23.72 -18.30
CA THR A 149 0.22 -22.27 -18.11
C THR A 149 0.64 -21.99 -16.67
N ALA A 150 1.60 -21.08 -16.49
CA ALA A 150 2.01 -20.61 -15.18
C ALA A 150 1.76 -19.10 -15.07
N GLN A 151 1.11 -18.68 -13.99
CA GLN A 151 0.89 -17.28 -13.67
C GLN A 151 1.57 -16.94 -12.34
N ASP A 152 2.37 -15.88 -12.36
CA ASP A 152 2.92 -15.28 -11.14
C ASP A 152 1.84 -14.39 -10.52
N VAL A 153 1.39 -14.75 -9.32
CA VAL A 153 0.36 -14.03 -8.56
C VAL A 153 1.04 -13.46 -7.32
N SER A 154 1.82 -12.42 -7.52
CA SER A 154 2.60 -11.78 -6.47
C SER A 154 2.26 -10.30 -6.41
N ASP A 155 1.61 -9.92 -5.32
CA ASP A 155 1.39 -8.55 -4.90
C ASP A 155 1.97 -8.41 -3.48
N ASP A 156 3.16 -7.81 -3.34
CA ASP A 156 3.79 -7.66 -2.02
C ASP A 156 3.07 -6.60 -1.16
N LEU A 157 2.59 -5.52 -1.80
CA LEU A 157 1.79 -4.49 -1.15
C LEU A 157 0.69 -3.99 -2.06
N THR A 158 -0.53 -3.93 -1.54
CA THR A 158 -1.66 -3.23 -2.15
C THR A 158 -2.22 -2.19 -1.18
N VAL A 159 -2.38 -0.95 -1.63
CA VAL A 159 -3.06 0.12 -0.90
C VAL A 159 -4.17 0.68 -1.76
N ARG A 160 -5.40 0.74 -1.23
CA ARG A 160 -6.57 1.21 -1.96
C ARG A 160 -7.28 2.28 -1.14
N MET A 161 -7.56 3.43 -1.75
CA MET A 161 -8.28 4.53 -1.11
C MET A 161 -9.40 5.02 -2.02
N SER A 162 -10.53 5.41 -1.44
CA SER A 162 -11.68 5.95 -2.14
C SER A 162 -12.19 7.22 -1.50
N VAL A 163 -12.79 8.11 -2.29
CA VAL A 163 -13.41 9.34 -1.77
C VAL A 163 -14.53 9.01 -0.77
N ALA A 164 -15.27 7.93 -1.01
CA ALA A 164 -16.39 7.53 -0.18
C ALA A 164 -15.97 7.03 1.22
N ALA A 165 -14.81 6.39 1.33
CA ALA A 165 -14.31 5.83 2.60
C ALA A 165 -13.29 6.76 3.28
N ASP A 166 -12.36 7.32 2.51
CA ASP A 166 -11.15 7.97 3.00
C ASP A 166 -11.13 9.48 2.72
N GLY A 167 -11.97 9.94 1.80
CA GLY A 167 -12.03 11.34 1.37
C GLY A 167 -11.09 11.70 0.22
N GLU A 168 -11.31 12.87 -0.37
CA GLU A 168 -10.58 13.35 -1.56
C GLU A 168 -9.09 13.56 -1.32
N GLU A 169 -8.72 14.00 -0.11
CA GLU A 169 -7.33 14.27 0.27
C GLU A 169 -6.52 12.96 0.36
N ALA A 170 -7.11 11.88 0.88
CA ALA A 170 -6.46 10.58 0.97
C ALA A 170 -6.18 10.00 -0.42
N VAL A 171 -7.17 10.04 -1.31
CA VAL A 171 -7.01 9.60 -2.72
C VAL A 171 -5.92 10.43 -3.42
N SER A 172 -5.93 11.75 -3.24
CA SER A 172 -4.91 12.63 -3.81
C SER A 172 -3.51 12.34 -3.26
N SER A 173 -3.40 12.07 -1.96
CA SER A 173 -2.14 11.71 -1.29
C SER A 173 -1.59 10.38 -1.79
N LEU A 174 -2.44 9.37 -1.98
CA LEU A 174 -2.06 8.08 -2.58
C LEU A 174 -1.51 8.26 -3.99
N ILE A 175 -2.18 9.05 -4.84
CA ILE A 175 -1.72 9.34 -6.21
C ILE A 175 -0.37 10.08 -6.19
N ALA A 176 -0.20 11.06 -5.31
CA ALA A 176 1.05 11.81 -5.17
C ALA A 176 2.20 10.92 -4.70
N PHE A 177 1.95 10.08 -3.69
CA PHE A 177 2.91 9.10 -3.18
C PHE A 177 3.31 8.08 -4.27
N ALA A 178 2.32 7.47 -4.93
CA ALA A 178 2.55 6.52 -6.00
C ALA A 178 3.36 7.14 -7.15
N SER A 179 3.07 8.39 -7.53
CA SER A 179 3.84 9.12 -8.54
C SER A 179 5.29 9.37 -8.12
N ALA A 180 5.55 9.64 -6.83
CA ALA A 180 6.91 9.78 -6.31
C ALA A 180 7.66 8.45 -6.32
N LEU A 181 7.00 7.36 -5.91
CA LEU A 181 7.57 6.03 -5.90
C LEU A 181 7.88 5.53 -7.31
N GLN A 182 6.97 5.73 -8.27
CA GLN A 182 7.20 5.40 -9.69
C GLN A 182 8.41 6.12 -10.27
N ARG A 183 8.62 7.41 -9.94
CA ARG A 183 9.80 8.15 -10.38
C ARG A 183 11.10 7.61 -9.78
N ALA A 184 11.05 7.15 -8.53
CA ALA A 184 12.23 6.66 -7.82
C ALA A 184 12.60 5.22 -8.26
N ALA A 185 11.60 4.39 -8.59
CA ALA A 185 11.76 3.00 -8.99
C ALA A 185 11.96 2.80 -10.52
N ALA A 186 11.92 3.88 -11.31
CA ALA A 186 12.08 3.85 -12.77
C ALA A 186 13.53 3.64 -13.23
#